data_AF-A0A4R8L110-F1
#
_entry.id   AF-A0A4R8L110-F1
#
_cell.length_a   1.000
_cell.length_b   1.000
_cell.length_c   1.000
_cell.angle_alpha   90.00
_cell.angle_beta   90.00
_cell.angle_gamma   90.00
#
_symmetry.space_group_name_H-M   'P 1'
#
loop_
_entity.id
_entity.type
_entity.pdbx_description
1 polymer ?
#
loop_
_entity_poly.entity_id
_entity_poly.type
_entity_poly.pdbx_seq_one_letter_code
_entity_poly.pdbx_strand_id
1 'polypeptide(L)'
;MNTQAVAKIVLSALICCSSIHAQATTYSNVGTIGTAISSLGAPDTTSYGETFTSLGGVLQDFTFYATSGARGNVGLTIAAWDGSKAIGPALYTSSPIAYTGGSQLLGANGINLTLEANAKYIAYLTVAGITNPISSVTMLGSTGDGGLAGNFVYLNSGGKNPLDLNQAWDTYYVSNLTYTANITAAVPEPETYGMLLAGLGLLGFVARRKNKST
;
A
#
# COMPACT_ATOMS: atom_id res chain seq x y z
N MET A 1 -37.15 50.48 45.32
CA MET A 1 -36.81 49.14 45.83
C MET A 1 -36.38 48.28 44.64
N ASN A 2 -35.19 47.68 44.78
CA ASN A 2 -34.27 47.01 43.84
C ASN A 2 -34.94 46.09 42.79
N THR A 3 -34.63 46.09 41.49
CA THR A 3 -33.41 45.76 40.70
C THR A 3 -32.91 44.29 40.74
N GLN A 4 -32.97 43.66 39.55
CA GLN A 4 -31.99 42.73 38.91
C GLN A 4 -32.03 41.20 39.16
N ALA A 5 -32.22 40.45 38.04
CA ALA A 5 -31.49 39.27 37.52
C ALA A 5 -31.33 38.00 38.42
N VAL A 6 -31.32 36.77 37.90
CA VAL A 6 -30.23 36.15 37.11
C VAL A 6 -30.66 34.77 36.60
N ALA A 7 -30.24 34.47 35.37
CA ALA A 7 -30.37 33.23 34.61
C ALA A 7 -29.59 32.02 35.17
N LYS A 8 -30.05 30.81 34.86
CA LYS A 8 -29.19 29.61 34.76
C LYS A 8 -29.66 28.71 33.62
N ILE A 9 -29.22 29.01 32.39
CA ILE A 9 -29.21 28.02 31.30
C ILE A 9 -27.84 27.34 31.38
N VAL A 10 -27.83 26.09 31.82
CA VAL A 10 -26.67 25.21 31.77
C VAL A 10 -26.63 24.60 30.37
N LEU A 11 -25.69 25.03 29.54
CA LEU A 11 -25.38 24.37 28.27
C LEU A 11 -24.06 23.60 28.45
N SER A 12 -24.16 22.37 28.92
CA SER A 12 -23.06 21.42 28.96
C SER A 12 -22.92 20.77 27.58
N ALA A 13 -22.03 21.30 26.74
CA ALA A 13 -21.61 20.65 25.51
C ALA A 13 -20.54 19.59 25.84
N LEU A 14 -20.96 18.32 25.89
CA LEU A 14 -20.06 17.18 25.98
C LEU A 14 -19.46 16.94 24.58
N ILE A 15 -18.24 17.44 24.34
CA ILE A 15 -17.49 17.12 23.13
C ILE A 15 -16.85 15.74 23.36
N CYS A 16 -17.50 14.69 22.87
CA CYS A 16 -16.84 13.39 22.70
C CYS A 16 -15.74 13.56 21.65
N CYS A 17 -14.48 13.63 22.07
CA CYS A 17 -13.35 13.42 21.19
C CYS A 17 -13.37 11.95 20.72
N SER A 18 -14.09 11.66 19.64
CA SER A 18 -13.94 10.39 18.94
C SER A 18 -12.57 10.40 18.25
N SER A 19 -11.60 9.68 18.83
CA SER A 19 -10.34 9.38 18.16
C SER A 19 -10.65 8.58 16.90
N ILE A 20 -10.46 9.19 15.73
CA ILE A 20 -10.50 8.50 14.45
C ILE A 20 -9.25 7.61 14.40
N HIS A 21 -9.41 6.32 14.69
CA HIS A 21 -8.35 5.35 14.42
C HIS A 21 -8.33 5.14 12.90
N ALA A 22 -7.20 5.42 12.25
CA ALA A 22 -7.04 5.09 10.83
C ALA A 22 -7.07 3.56 10.70
N GLN A 23 -8.14 3.04 10.12
CA GLN A 23 -8.21 1.63 9.76
C GLN A 23 -7.49 1.39 8.44
N ALA A 24 -6.89 0.20 8.27
CA ALA A 24 -6.31 -0.21 6.99
C ALA A 24 -7.42 -0.45 5.96
N THR A 25 -7.26 0.11 4.78
CA THR A 25 -8.08 -0.20 3.60
C THR A 25 -7.43 -1.34 2.84
N THR A 26 -8.21 -2.37 2.49
CA THR A 26 -7.76 -3.50 1.67
C THR A 26 -8.00 -3.19 0.18
N TYR A 27 -6.92 -3.27 -0.60
CA TYR A 27 -6.95 -3.24 -2.06
C TYR A 27 -6.65 -4.65 -2.57
N SER A 28 -7.57 -5.22 -3.34
CA SER A 28 -7.48 -6.61 -3.76
C SER A 28 -8.26 -6.82 -5.04
N ASN A 29 -7.66 -7.58 -5.95
CA ASN A 29 -8.32 -8.06 -7.17
C ASN A 29 -8.61 -9.58 -7.11
N VAL A 30 -8.47 -10.19 -5.94
CA VAL A 30 -8.81 -11.61 -5.72
C VAL A 30 -10.28 -11.86 -6.10
N GLY A 31 -10.51 -12.93 -6.86
CA GLY A 31 -11.85 -13.28 -7.36
C GLY A 31 -12.20 -12.66 -8.71
N THR A 32 -11.36 -11.76 -9.23
CA THR A 32 -11.47 -11.32 -10.63
C THR A 32 -10.87 -12.38 -11.54
N ILE A 33 -11.56 -12.70 -12.64
CA ILE A 33 -11.08 -13.71 -13.59
C ILE A 33 -9.95 -13.10 -14.42
N GLY A 34 -8.80 -13.75 -14.43
CA GLY A 34 -7.68 -13.43 -15.30
C GLY A 34 -6.90 -14.68 -15.69
N THR A 35 -6.03 -14.52 -16.69
CA THR A 35 -5.21 -15.61 -17.22
C THR A 35 -4.00 -15.81 -16.31
N ALA A 36 -3.74 -17.05 -15.91
CA ALA A 36 -2.53 -17.38 -15.17
C ALA A 36 -1.28 -17.21 -16.06
N ILE A 37 -0.13 -16.93 -15.43
CA ILE A 37 1.14 -16.70 -16.11
C ILE A 37 2.26 -17.53 -15.50
N SER A 38 3.09 -18.09 -16.36
CA SER A 38 4.26 -18.90 -16.03
C SER A 38 5.39 -18.59 -17.03
N SER A 39 6.66 -18.83 -16.70
CA SER A 39 7.19 -19.45 -15.48
C SER A 39 8.01 -18.46 -14.65
N LEU A 40 7.59 -18.17 -13.42
CA LEU A 40 8.41 -17.44 -12.44
C LEU A 40 9.41 -18.38 -11.79
N GLY A 41 10.65 -17.92 -11.63
CA GLY A 41 11.71 -18.61 -10.92
C GLY A 41 12.91 -18.96 -11.81
N ALA A 42 13.93 -19.57 -11.22
CA ALA A 42 15.15 -19.92 -11.96
C ALA A 42 15.02 -21.31 -12.63
N PRO A 43 15.48 -21.49 -13.87
CA PRO A 43 16.23 -20.55 -14.71
C PRO A 43 15.34 -19.65 -15.59
N ASP A 44 14.01 -19.73 -15.45
CA ASP A 44 13.02 -19.04 -16.27
C ASP A 44 13.01 -17.51 -16.01
N THR A 45 11.88 -16.93 -15.58
CA THR A 45 11.81 -15.49 -15.30
C THR A 45 12.32 -15.14 -13.90
N THR A 46 13.30 -14.25 -13.83
CA THR A 46 13.91 -13.86 -12.56
C THR A 46 12.97 -13.09 -11.64
N SER A 47 12.14 -12.19 -12.19
CA SER A 47 11.23 -11.37 -11.38
C SER A 47 9.89 -11.12 -12.07
N TYR A 48 8.81 -11.25 -11.31
CA TYR A 48 7.45 -10.81 -11.68
C TYR A 48 7.02 -9.74 -10.70
N GLY A 49 6.38 -8.69 -11.18
CA GLY A 49 5.93 -7.58 -10.34
C GLY A 49 4.60 -7.02 -10.77
N GLU A 50 3.99 -6.31 -9.82
CA GLU A 50 2.80 -5.51 -10.01
C GLU A 50 3.18 -4.07 -9.70
N THR A 51 3.02 -3.20 -10.68
CA THR A 51 3.15 -1.76 -10.48
C THR A 51 1.86 -1.23 -9.87
N PHE A 52 1.94 -0.16 -9.08
CA PHE A 52 0.76 0.49 -8.53
C PHE A 52 0.99 1.97 -8.28
N THR A 53 -0.06 2.76 -8.46
CA THR A 53 -0.10 4.18 -8.09
C THR A 53 -0.71 4.29 -6.70
N SER A 54 0.08 4.82 -5.76
CA SER A 54 -0.33 4.95 -4.36
C SER A 54 -1.34 6.07 -4.17
N LEU A 55 -2.29 5.87 -3.24
CA LEU A 55 -3.21 6.92 -2.76
C LEU A 55 -2.66 7.64 -1.51
N GLY A 56 -1.43 7.31 -1.09
CA GLY A 56 -0.80 7.76 0.14
C GLY A 56 -1.13 6.87 1.33
N GLY A 57 -0.36 6.99 2.41
CA GLY A 57 -0.57 6.24 3.65
C GLY A 57 0.60 5.34 4.01
N VAL A 58 0.35 4.28 4.76
CA VAL A 58 1.37 3.29 5.15
C VAL A 58 0.96 1.90 4.68
N LEU A 59 1.80 1.28 3.87
CA LEU A 59 1.62 -0.08 3.38
C LEU A 59 2.00 -1.07 4.46
N GLN A 60 1.03 -1.90 4.85
CA GLN A 60 1.18 -2.87 5.93
C GLN A 60 1.58 -4.25 5.43
N ASP A 61 1.06 -4.66 4.28
CA ASP A 61 1.34 -5.94 3.65
C ASP A 61 1.11 -5.89 2.14
N PHE A 62 1.74 -6.82 1.44
CA PHE A 62 1.54 -7.03 0.01
C PHE A 62 1.74 -8.51 -0.30
N THR A 63 0.75 -9.15 -0.92
CA THR A 63 0.77 -10.58 -1.24
C THR A 63 0.32 -10.85 -2.67
N PHE A 64 0.94 -11.84 -3.29
CA PHE A 64 0.59 -12.39 -4.60
C PHE A 64 0.08 -13.82 -4.48
N TYR A 65 -0.61 -14.32 -5.50
CA TYR A 65 -1.18 -15.67 -5.50
C TYR A 65 -0.46 -16.59 -6.50
N ALA A 66 0.30 -17.56 -6.00
CA ALA A 66 0.83 -18.67 -6.79
C ALA A 66 -0.19 -19.81 -6.85
N THR A 67 -0.25 -20.53 -7.97
CA THR A 67 -1.21 -21.64 -8.18
C THR A 67 -0.53 -23.01 -8.29
N SER A 68 0.69 -23.05 -8.82
CA SER A 68 1.48 -24.28 -9.02
C SER A 68 2.96 -23.95 -9.24
N GLY A 69 3.82 -24.97 -9.20
CA GLY A 69 5.25 -24.85 -9.45
C GLY A 69 6.09 -25.69 -8.51
N ALA A 70 7.41 -25.64 -8.69
CA ALA A 70 8.35 -26.34 -7.83
C ALA A 70 8.64 -25.54 -6.55
N ARG A 71 8.84 -26.27 -5.45
CA ARG A 71 9.19 -25.69 -4.15
C ARG A 71 10.55 -24.98 -4.21
N GLY A 72 10.71 -23.96 -3.36
CA GLY A 72 11.95 -23.20 -3.26
C GLY A 72 11.72 -21.92 -2.47
N ASN A 73 12.59 -20.94 -2.65
CA ASN A 73 12.48 -19.64 -1.99
C ASN A 73 12.31 -18.51 -3.01
N VAL A 74 11.69 -17.43 -2.58
CA VAL A 74 11.54 -16.19 -3.35
C VAL A 74 11.61 -14.99 -2.42
N GLY A 75 12.10 -13.84 -2.88
CA GLY A 75 12.05 -12.59 -2.12
C GLY A 75 10.93 -11.69 -2.63
N LEU A 76 10.33 -10.89 -1.74
CA LEU A 76 9.50 -9.75 -2.11
C LEU A 76 10.29 -8.46 -1.93
N THR A 77 10.29 -7.61 -2.95
CA THR A 77 10.88 -6.28 -2.89
C THR A 77 9.87 -5.22 -3.31
N ILE A 78 9.90 -4.07 -2.64
CA ILE A 78 9.16 -2.87 -3.04
C ILE A 78 10.14 -1.77 -3.39
N ALA A 79 9.91 -1.11 -4.52
CA ALA A 79 10.75 -0.02 -5.00
C ALA A 79 9.90 1.08 -5.66
N ALA A 80 10.49 2.27 -5.84
CA ALA A 80 9.90 3.29 -6.69
C ALA A 80 9.86 2.82 -8.15
N TRP A 81 8.92 3.33 -8.93
CA TRP A 81 8.74 2.97 -10.33
C TRP A 81 8.77 4.21 -11.23
N ASP A 82 9.66 4.25 -12.23
CA ASP A 82 9.79 5.41 -13.13
C ASP A 82 8.83 5.37 -14.34
N GLY A 83 8.03 4.30 -14.46
CA GLY A 83 7.21 4.03 -15.64
C GLY A 83 7.73 2.90 -16.52
N SER A 84 9.00 2.52 -16.37
CA SER A 84 9.68 1.51 -17.19
C SER A 84 10.51 0.51 -16.38
N LYS A 85 11.07 0.90 -15.24
CA LYS A 85 11.89 0.04 -14.38
C LYS A 85 11.78 0.43 -12.91
N ALA A 86 12.13 -0.54 -12.06
CA ALA A 86 12.29 -0.33 -10.63
C ALA A 86 13.49 0.61 -10.38
N ILE A 87 13.32 1.58 -9.49
CA ILE A 87 14.34 2.56 -9.13
C ILE A 87 14.86 2.25 -7.73
N GLY A 88 16.17 2.08 -7.64
CA GLY A 88 16.87 1.88 -6.37
C GLY A 88 17.01 3.18 -5.57
N PRO A 89 17.21 3.08 -4.24
CA PRO A 89 17.32 1.84 -3.47
C PRO A 89 15.96 1.14 -3.27
N ALA A 90 15.99 -0.13 -2.83
CA ALA A 90 14.78 -0.80 -2.38
C ALA A 90 14.15 -0.02 -1.21
N LEU A 91 12.83 0.16 -1.25
CA LEU A 91 12.06 0.73 -0.15
C LEU A 91 11.73 -0.32 0.90
N TYR A 92 11.60 -1.57 0.48
CA TYR A 92 11.44 -2.73 1.36
C TYR A 92 12.00 -3.98 0.68
N THR A 93 12.63 -4.86 1.46
CA THR A 93 13.04 -6.21 1.02
C THR A 93 12.70 -7.20 2.11
N SER A 94 11.97 -8.26 1.77
CA SER A 94 11.60 -9.31 2.72
C SER A 94 12.78 -10.24 3.02
N SER A 95 12.66 -10.98 4.12
CA SER A 95 13.39 -12.26 4.24
C SER A 95 12.93 -13.24 3.15
N PRO A 96 13.73 -14.26 2.76
CA PRO A 96 13.30 -15.27 1.81
C PRO A 96 12.01 -15.96 2.26
N ILE A 97 11.06 -16.04 1.33
CA ILE A 97 9.74 -16.65 1.52
C ILE A 97 9.80 -18.07 0.97
N ALA A 98 9.55 -19.06 1.84
CA ALA A 98 9.46 -20.45 1.43
C ALA A 98 8.15 -20.71 0.67
N TYR A 99 8.27 -21.28 -0.52
CA TYR A 99 7.17 -21.78 -1.32
C TYR A 99 7.20 -23.31 -1.31
N THR A 100 6.09 -23.95 -0.92
CA THR A 100 6.03 -25.41 -0.78
C THR A 100 5.54 -26.13 -2.04
N GLY A 101 5.12 -25.39 -3.06
CA GLY A 101 4.42 -25.92 -4.24
C GLY A 101 2.90 -25.84 -4.08
N GLY A 102 2.18 -25.76 -5.21
CA GLY A 102 0.72 -25.65 -5.26
C GLY A 102 0.20 -24.22 -5.00
N SER A 103 -1.04 -24.12 -4.53
CA SER A 103 -1.66 -22.82 -4.27
C SER A 103 -1.13 -22.21 -2.97
N GLN A 104 -0.52 -21.04 -3.05
CA GLN A 104 0.07 -20.36 -1.90
C GLN A 104 0.10 -18.84 -2.11
N LEU A 105 -0.14 -18.09 -1.03
CA LEU A 105 0.16 -16.67 -1.00
C LEU A 105 1.66 -16.45 -0.81
N LEU A 106 2.25 -15.59 -1.63
CA LEU A 106 3.65 -15.19 -1.58
C LEU A 106 3.72 -13.70 -1.34
N GLY A 107 4.26 -13.28 -0.20
CA GLY A 107 4.36 -11.87 0.13
C GLY A 107 4.90 -11.63 1.53
N ALA A 108 4.74 -10.41 2.00
CA ALA A 108 5.20 -10.01 3.34
C ALA A 108 4.11 -9.24 4.08
N ASN A 109 4.15 -9.37 5.41
CA ASN A 109 3.35 -8.60 6.35
C ASN A 109 4.26 -7.75 7.23
N GLY A 110 3.71 -6.72 7.86
CA GLY A 110 4.48 -5.83 8.74
C GLY A 110 5.50 -4.97 7.98
N ILE A 111 5.19 -4.61 6.74
CA ILE A 111 6.05 -3.82 5.86
C ILE A 111 6.26 -2.41 6.44
N ASN A 112 5.20 -1.76 6.92
CA ASN A 112 5.21 -0.43 7.53
C ASN A 112 5.93 0.64 6.65
N LEU A 113 5.67 0.62 5.35
CA LEU A 113 6.28 1.54 4.39
C LEU A 113 5.36 2.73 4.13
N THR A 114 5.81 3.94 4.47
CA THR A 114 5.11 5.18 4.09
C THR A 114 5.16 5.38 2.58
N LEU A 115 4.00 5.60 1.98
CA LEU A 115 3.84 5.88 0.56
C LEU A 115 3.34 7.30 0.35
N GLU A 116 3.87 7.94 -0.68
CA GLU A 116 3.40 9.25 -1.12
C GLU A 116 2.16 9.10 -2.01
N ALA A 117 1.23 10.04 -1.89
CA ALA A 117 0.04 10.04 -2.74
C ALA A 117 0.41 10.38 -4.20
N ASN A 118 -0.16 9.63 -5.14
CA ASN A 118 0.07 9.70 -6.59
C ASN A 118 1.47 9.30 -7.06
N ALA A 119 2.34 8.83 -6.16
CA ALA A 119 3.62 8.23 -6.54
C ALA A 119 3.42 6.80 -7.06
N LYS A 120 4.32 6.38 -7.96
CA LYS A 120 4.31 5.04 -8.57
C LYS A 120 5.34 4.14 -7.91
N TYR A 121 4.93 2.92 -7.63
CA TYR A 121 5.74 1.90 -7.01
C TYR A 121 5.60 0.58 -7.76
N ILE A 122 6.49 -0.35 -7.44
CA ILE A 122 6.40 -1.75 -7.86
C ILE A 122 6.61 -2.63 -6.64
N ALA A 123 5.71 -3.60 -6.45
CA ALA A 123 5.94 -4.75 -5.60
C ALA A 123 6.28 -5.93 -6.50
N TYR A 124 7.42 -6.59 -6.28
CA TYR A 124 7.84 -7.69 -7.14
C TYR A 124 8.44 -8.85 -6.36
N LEU A 125 8.12 -10.05 -6.84
CA LEU A 125 8.77 -11.28 -6.44
C LEU A 125 10.04 -11.46 -7.27
N THR A 126 11.14 -11.87 -6.64
CA THR A 126 12.40 -12.13 -7.33
C THR A 126 13.13 -13.34 -6.76
N VAL A 127 13.81 -14.08 -7.65
CA VAL A 127 14.77 -15.11 -7.28
C VAL A 127 16.23 -14.64 -7.35
N ALA A 128 16.47 -13.36 -7.68
CA ALA A 128 17.80 -12.79 -7.70
C ALA A 128 18.43 -12.83 -6.29
N GLY A 129 19.63 -13.40 -6.18
CA GLY A 129 20.33 -13.55 -4.89
C GLY A 129 19.67 -14.53 -3.91
N ILE A 130 18.64 -15.28 -4.31
CA ILE A 130 17.95 -16.23 -3.45
C ILE A 130 18.62 -17.60 -3.49
N THR A 131 18.87 -18.20 -2.31
CA THR A 131 19.36 -19.58 -2.20
C THR A 131 18.20 -20.56 -2.36
N ASN A 132 18.42 -21.62 -3.15
CA ASN A 132 17.39 -22.61 -3.54
C ASN A 132 16.13 -21.91 -4.09
N PRO A 133 16.26 -21.15 -5.19
CA PRO A 133 15.16 -20.38 -5.73
C PRO A 133 13.99 -21.27 -6.18
N ILE A 134 12.77 -20.74 -6.13
CA ILE A 134 11.63 -21.34 -6.79
C ILE A 134 11.90 -21.52 -8.30
N SER A 135 11.21 -22.49 -8.91
CA SER A 135 11.26 -22.71 -10.36
C SER A 135 9.89 -23.08 -10.92
N SER A 136 9.65 -22.65 -12.17
CA SER A 136 8.43 -22.93 -12.93
C SER A 136 7.13 -22.64 -12.16
N VAL A 137 7.12 -21.55 -11.39
CA VAL A 137 5.95 -21.12 -10.63
C VAL A 137 4.96 -20.42 -11.55
N THR A 138 3.71 -20.86 -11.48
CA THR A 138 2.58 -20.21 -12.12
C THR A 138 1.93 -19.25 -11.13
N MET A 139 1.79 -17.99 -11.54
CA MET A 139 1.09 -16.94 -10.79
C MET A 139 -0.30 -16.73 -11.37
N LEU A 140 -1.28 -16.47 -10.51
CA LEU A 140 -2.62 -16.13 -10.96
C LEU A 140 -2.64 -14.68 -11.48
N GLY A 141 -3.13 -14.48 -12.70
CA GLY A 141 -3.38 -13.15 -13.25
C GLY A 141 -4.81 -12.67 -13.01
N SER A 142 -5.03 -11.37 -13.18
CA SER A 142 -6.30 -10.69 -12.99
C SER A 142 -6.51 -9.64 -14.08
N THR A 143 -7.77 -9.44 -14.49
CA THR A 143 -8.18 -8.32 -15.35
C THR A 143 -8.52 -7.06 -14.56
N GLY A 144 -8.75 -7.18 -13.24
CA GLY A 144 -9.03 -6.06 -12.35
C GLY A 144 -7.77 -5.55 -11.66
N ASP A 145 -7.71 -4.24 -11.43
CA ASP A 145 -6.60 -3.55 -10.76
C ASP A 145 -6.71 -3.55 -9.22
N GLY A 146 -7.84 -4.01 -8.67
CA GLY A 146 -8.03 -4.12 -7.21
C GLY A 146 -8.15 -2.78 -6.49
N GLY A 147 -8.36 -1.69 -7.23
CA GLY A 147 -8.47 -0.33 -6.70
C GLY A 147 -7.14 0.42 -6.57
N LEU A 148 -6.01 -0.18 -6.95
CA LEU A 148 -4.74 0.54 -7.15
C LEU A 148 -4.35 0.46 -8.63
N ALA A 149 -4.36 1.59 -9.31
CA ALA A 149 -4.05 1.64 -10.74
C ALA A 149 -2.63 1.16 -11.00
N GLY A 150 -2.49 0.14 -11.83
CA GLY A 150 -1.29 -0.67 -11.93
C GLY A 150 -1.28 -1.54 -13.17
N ASN A 151 -0.19 -2.30 -13.31
CA ASN A 151 -0.07 -3.37 -14.28
C ASN A 151 1.03 -4.35 -13.90
N PHE A 152 0.86 -5.58 -14.37
CA PHE A 152 1.87 -6.61 -14.36
C PHE A 152 3.08 -6.21 -15.21
N VAL A 153 4.27 -6.54 -14.71
CA VAL A 153 5.55 -6.41 -15.40
C VAL A 153 6.46 -7.58 -15.03
N TYR A 154 7.44 -7.89 -15.88
CA TYR A 154 8.46 -8.90 -15.58
C TYR A 154 9.86 -8.51 -16.04
N LEU A 155 10.86 -9.13 -15.42
CA LEU A 155 12.26 -8.96 -15.80
C LEU A 155 13.00 -10.30 -15.80
N ASN A 156 13.55 -10.64 -16.97
CA ASN A 156 14.48 -11.75 -17.15
C ASN A 156 15.92 -11.25 -16.96
N SER A 157 16.33 -11.00 -15.70
CA SER A 157 17.65 -10.45 -15.38
C SER A 157 18.77 -11.49 -15.31
N GLY A 158 18.48 -12.77 -15.57
CA GLY A 158 19.46 -13.86 -15.48
C GLY A 158 20.00 -14.04 -14.06
N GLY A 159 19.17 -13.85 -13.04
CA GLY A 159 19.55 -13.95 -11.63
C GLY A 159 20.23 -12.71 -11.04
N LYS A 160 20.48 -11.66 -11.84
CA LYS A 160 20.98 -10.38 -11.33
C LYS A 160 19.87 -9.61 -10.61
N ASN A 161 20.24 -8.85 -9.59
CA ASN A 161 19.31 -7.98 -8.88
C ASN A 161 18.72 -6.93 -9.84
N PRO A 162 17.37 -6.83 -9.96
CA PRO A 162 16.74 -5.84 -10.83
C PRO A 162 17.13 -4.38 -10.57
N LEU A 163 17.48 -4.02 -9.33
CA LEU A 163 17.82 -2.64 -8.96
C LEU A 163 19.23 -2.22 -9.39
N ASP A 164 20.09 -3.18 -9.72
CA ASP A 164 21.45 -2.93 -10.22
C ASP A 164 21.49 -2.79 -11.75
N LEU A 165 20.34 -2.96 -12.40
CA LEU A 165 20.21 -2.95 -13.85
C LEU A 165 19.54 -1.67 -14.35
N ASN A 166 20.10 -1.11 -15.42
CA ASN A 166 19.42 -0.08 -16.20
C ASN A 166 18.64 -0.73 -17.35
N GLN A 167 17.69 -1.61 -17.02
CA GLN A 167 16.90 -2.37 -17.99
C GLN A 167 15.41 -2.14 -17.72
N ALA A 168 14.65 -1.80 -18.77
CA ALA A 168 13.19 -1.72 -18.70
C ALA A 168 12.59 -3.11 -18.47
N TRP A 169 11.53 -3.18 -17.67
CA TRP A 169 10.76 -4.40 -17.52
C TRP A 169 9.72 -4.49 -18.62
N ASP A 170 9.44 -5.71 -19.03
CA ASP A 170 8.49 -5.99 -20.10
C ASP A 170 7.08 -6.24 -19.54
N THR A 171 6.07 -6.06 -20.38
CA THR A 171 4.69 -6.46 -20.11
C THR A 171 4.34 -7.72 -20.91
N TYR A 172 3.21 -8.35 -20.59
CA TYR A 172 2.72 -9.51 -21.32
C TYR A 172 1.20 -9.47 -21.50
N TYR A 173 0.58 -10.56 -21.94
CA TYR A 173 -0.87 -10.61 -22.17
C TYR A 173 -1.71 -10.50 -20.89
N VAL A 174 -1.08 -10.63 -19.71
CA VAL A 174 -1.75 -10.48 -18.41
C VAL A 174 -1.71 -9.02 -18.00
N SER A 175 -2.89 -8.47 -17.65
CA SER A 175 -3.01 -7.08 -17.22
C SER A 175 -2.41 -6.85 -15.83
N ASN A 176 -2.78 -7.66 -14.84
CA ASN A 176 -2.32 -7.55 -13.46
C ASN A 176 -2.02 -8.93 -12.88
N LEU A 177 -1.14 -9.02 -11.89
CA LEU A 177 -1.10 -10.17 -11.00
C LEU A 177 -2.28 -10.10 -10.02
N THR A 178 -2.74 -11.27 -9.58
CA THR A 178 -3.67 -11.32 -8.45
C THR A 178 -2.90 -10.98 -7.18
N TYR A 179 -3.35 -9.95 -6.48
CA TYR A 179 -2.72 -9.45 -5.28
C TYR A 179 -3.72 -9.03 -4.19
N THR A 180 -3.22 -8.88 -2.97
CA THR A 180 -3.88 -8.15 -1.88
C THR A 180 -2.85 -7.28 -1.18
N ALA A 181 -3.21 -6.02 -0.94
CA ALA A 181 -2.41 -5.03 -0.25
C ALA A 181 -3.27 -4.26 0.75
N ASN A 182 -2.79 -4.09 1.99
CA ASN A 182 -3.46 -3.28 2.99
C ASN A 182 -2.69 -1.98 3.25
N ILE A 183 -3.39 -0.84 3.12
CA ILE A 183 -2.82 0.49 3.32
C ILE A 183 -3.63 1.22 4.39
N THR A 184 -2.98 1.64 5.48
CA THR A 184 -3.59 2.54 6.46
C THR A 184 -3.50 3.97 5.95
N ALA A 185 -4.62 4.69 5.94
CA ALA A 185 -4.63 6.09 5.56
C ALA A 185 -3.70 6.92 6.46
N ALA A 186 -3.04 7.92 5.88
CA ALA A 186 -2.32 8.90 6.67
C ALA A 186 -3.32 9.62 7.59
N VAL A 187 -3.13 9.51 8.91
CA VAL A 187 -3.92 10.29 9.87
C VAL A 187 -3.57 11.77 9.64
N PRO A 188 -4.56 12.65 9.36
CA PRO A 188 -4.28 14.09 9.31
C PRO A 188 -3.62 14.51 10.61
N GLU A 189 -2.48 15.18 10.52
CA GLU A 189 -1.68 15.46 11.70
C GLU A 189 -2.50 16.19 12.78
N PRO A 190 -2.21 15.97 14.09
CA PRO A 190 -2.93 16.62 15.19
C PRO A 190 -3.02 18.13 15.06
N GLU A 191 -2.05 18.75 14.37
CA GLU A 191 -2.03 20.18 14.07
C GLU A 191 -3.12 20.63 13.10
N THR A 192 -3.58 19.80 12.15
CA THR A 192 -4.77 20.14 11.33
C THR A 192 -6.02 20.23 12.19
N TYR A 193 -6.19 19.30 13.14
CA TYR A 193 -7.27 19.36 14.13
C TYR A 193 -7.06 20.51 15.12
N GLY A 194 -5.82 20.80 15.50
CA GLY A 194 -5.44 21.93 16.33
C GLY A 194 -5.78 23.27 15.69
N MET A 195 -5.51 23.44 14.39
CA MET A 195 -5.84 24.64 13.61
C MET A 195 -7.34 24.81 13.41
N LEU A 196 -8.07 23.72 13.19
CA LEU A 196 -9.53 23.74 13.17
C LEU A 196 -10.10 24.17 14.53
N LEU A 197 -9.63 23.56 15.63
CA LEU A 197 -10.04 23.90 16.99
C LEU A 197 -9.65 25.34 17.35
N ALA A 198 -8.46 25.81 16.95
CA ALA A 198 -8.03 27.19 17.13
C ALA A 198 -8.91 28.16 16.34
N GLY A 199 -9.27 27.81 15.09
CA GLY A 199 -10.20 28.58 14.27
C GLY A 199 -11.59 28.68 14.91
N LEU A 200 -12.13 27.56 15.40
CA LEU A 200 -13.40 27.55 16.14
C LEU A 200 -13.33 28.33 17.46
N GLY A 201 -12.20 28.24 18.17
CA GLY A 201 -11.94 28.99 19.40
C GLY A 201 -11.93 30.51 19.16
N LEU A 202 -11.30 30.97 18.07
CA LEU A 202 -11.31 32.37 17.64
C LEU A 202 -12.72 32.86 17.33
N LEU A 203 -13.51 32.08 16.58
CA LEU A 203 -14.90 32.44 16.25
C LEU A 203 -15.78 32.54 17.51
N GLY A 204 -15.64 31.60 18.45
CA GLY A 204 -16.33 31.65 19.74
C GLY A 204 -15.94 32.87 20.58
N PHE A 205 -14.66 33.26 20.57
CA PHE A 205 -14.18 34.45 21.28
C PHE A 205 -14.76 35.75 20.69
N VAL A 206 -14.81 35.87 19.36
CA VAL A 206 -15.40 37.02 18.67
C VAL A 206 -16.91 37.13 18.97
N ALA A 207 -17.64 36.02 18.91
CA ALA A 207 -19.08 36.00 19.26
C ALA A 207 -19.33 36.46 20.71
N ARG A 208 -18.47 36.06 21.66
CA ARG A 208 -18.55 36.50 23.06
C ARG A 208 -18.34 38.01 23.23
N ARG A 209 -17.46 38.63 22.44
CA ARG A 209 -17.23 40.09 22.48
C ARG A 209 -18.45 40.87 22.00
N LYS A 210 -19.13 40.40 20.96
CA LYS A 210 -20.32 41.08 20.42
C LYS A 210 -21.49 41.08 21.43
N ASN A 211 -21.63 40.02 22.21
CA ASN A 211 -22.67 39.92 23.25
C ASN A 211 -22.41 40.79 24.50
N LYS A 212 -21.22 41.41 24.64
CA LYS A 212 -20.91 42.34 25.74
C LYS A 212 -21.12 43.83 25.38
N SER A 213 -21.55 44.13 24.16
CA SER A 213 -21.71 45.51 23.66
C SER A 213 -23.17 45.99 23.60
N THR A 214 -24.05 45.39 24.41
CA THR A 214 -25.44 45.79 24.68
C THR A 214 -25.64 45.77 26.19
#